data_AF-A0A0T5NQ41-F1
#
_entry.id   AF-A0A0T5NQ41-F1
#
_cell.length_a   1.000
_cell.length_b   1.000
_cell.length_c   1.000
_cell.angle_alpha   90.00
_cell.angle_beta   90.00
_cell.angle_gamma   90.00
#
_symmetry.space_group_name_H-M   'P 1'
#
loop_
_entity.id
_entity.type
_entity.pdbx_description
1 polymer ?
#
loop_
_entity_poly.entity_id
_entity_poly.type
_entity_poly.pdbx_seq_one_letter_code
_entity_poly.pdbx_strand_id
1 'polypeptide(L)' 'MDIALIKTFLEVAATGSFVQASDRLFVTQSAVSLRVQRLEENLDRPVFARSKATREIMPSNFKFC' A
#
# COMPACT_ATOMS: atom_id res chain seq x y z
N MET A 1 -4.21 14.08 -7.77
CA MET A 1 -4.39 12.84 -7.00
C MET A 1 -4.89 11.76 -7.96
N ASP A 2 -4.07 10.73 -8.21
CA ASP A 2 -4.36 9.68 -9.21
C ASP A 2 -5.11 8.51 -8.54
N ILE A 3 -6.26 8.14 -9.09
CA ILE A 3 -7.12 7.05 -8.58
C ILE A 3 -6.39 5.71 -8.54
N ALA A 4 -5.37 5.52 -9.40
CA ALA A 4 -4.55 4.32 -9.41
C ALA A 4 -3.75 4.17 -8.11
N LEU A 5 -3.32 5.27 -7.47
CA LEU A 5 -2.57 5.22 -6.20
C LEU A 5 -3.47 4.71 -5.07
N ILE A 6 -4.71 5.22 -5.01
CA ILE A 6 -5.68 4.84 -3.99
C ILE A 6 -6.13 3.40 -4.18
N LYS A 7 -6.44 2.98 -5.42
CA LYS A 7 -6.76 1.57 -5.72
C LYS A 7 -5.62 0.63 -5.33
N THR A 8 -4.38 1.04 -5.60
CA THR A 8 -3.20 0.25 -5.22
C THR A 8 -3.07 0.12 -3.71
N PHE A 9 -3.27 1.22 -2.97
CA PHE A 9 -3.27 1.19 -1.50
C PHE A 9 -4.33 0.25 -0.94
N LEU A 10 -5.57 0.34 -1.43
CA LEU A 10 -6.67 -0.51 -0.97
C LEU A 10 -6.39 -1.99 -1.25
N GLU A 11 -5.85 -2.33 -2.41
CA GLU A 11 -5.54 -3.73 -2.74
C GLU A 11 -4.39 -4.29 -1.90
N VAL A 12 -3.34 -3.50 -1.69
CA VAL A 12 -2.22 -3.90 -0.81
C VAL A 12 -2.69 -4.04 0.64
N ALA A 13 -3.59 -3.16 1.11
CA ALA A 13 -4.18 -3.27 2.44
C ALA A 13 -5.09 -4.49 2.59
N ALA A 14 -5.85 -4.85 1.54
CA ALA A 14 -6.73 -6.01 1.54
C ALA A 14 -5.97 -7.35 1.47
N THR A 15 -4.85 -7.39 0.74
CA THR A 15 -4.05 -8.61 0.54
C THR A 15 -2.89 -8.76 1.52
N GLY A 16 -2.42 -7.66 2.13
CA GLY A 16 -1.18 -7.62 2.90
C GLY A 16 0.08 -7.89 2.07
N SER A 17 -0.02 -8.02 0.75
CA SER A 17 1.05 -8.49 -0.13
C SER A 17 1.13 -7.69 -1.43
N PHE A 18 2.31 -7.13 -1.69
CA PHE A 18 2.59 -6.38 -2.92
C PHE A 18 2.56 -7.28 -4.17
N VAL A 19 2.86 -8.57 -4.01
CA VAL A 19 2.83 -9.56 -5.08
C VAL A 19 1.38 -9.90 -5.42
N GLN A 20 0.57 -10.27 -4.42
CA GLN A 20 -0.85 -10.59 -4.65
C GLN A 20 -1.63 -9.37 -5.17
N ALA A 21 -1.34 -8.17 -4.66
CA ALA A 21 -1.93 -6.96 -5.17
C ALA A 21 -1.55 -6.68 -6.63
N SER A 22 -0.32 -7.02 -7.03
CA SER A 22 0.11 -6.86 -8.42
C SER A 22 -0.63 -7.81 -9.37
N ASP A 23 -0.88 -9.04 -8.94
CA ASP A 23 -1.66 -10.02 -9.70
C ASP A 23 -3.11 -9.55 -9.88
N ARG A 24 -3.75 -9.04 -8.82
CA ARG A 24 -5.14 -8.55 -8.84
C ARG A 24 -5.33 -7.26 -9.63
N LEU A 25 -4.32 -6.41 -9.66
CA LEU A 25 -4.33 -5.15 -10.40
C LEU A 25 -3.82 -5.29 -11.84
N PHE A 26 -3.40 -6.49 -12.25
CA PHE A 26 -2.81 -6.77 -13.57
C PHE A 26 -1.64 -5.83 -13.91
N VAL A 27 -0.77 -5.60 -12.94
CA VAL A 27 0.45 -4.79 -13.09
C VAL A 27 1.65 -5.51 -12.48
N THR A 28 2.86 -5.00 -12.72
CA THR A 28 4.05 -5.55 -12.07
C THR A 28 4.11 -5.19 -10.59
N GLN A 29 4.78 -6.01 -9.78
CA GLN A 29 5.09 -5.69 -8.37
C GLN A 29 5.87 -4.36 -8.25
N SER A 30 6.75 -4.06 -9.21
CA SER A 30 7.49 -2.78 -9.24
C SER A 30 6.56 -1.58 -9.45
N ALA A 31 5.53 -1.72 -10.29
CA ALA A 31 4.52 -0.68 -10.49
C ALA A 31 3.68 -0.45 -9.22
N VAL A 32 3.29 -1.52 -8.52
CA VAL A 32 2.63 -1.42 -7.20
C VAL A 32 3.53 -0.67 -6.20
N SER A 33 4.80 -1.04 -6.13
CA SER A 33 5.77 -0.41 -5.22
C SER A 33 5.95 1.08 -5.50
N LEU A 34 6.10 1.47 -6.77
CA LEU A 34 6.24 2.87 -7.16
C LEU A 34 4.98 3.68 -6.87
N ARG A 35 3.79 3.10 -7.07
CA ARG A 35 2.51 3.75 -6.74
C ARG A 35 2.36 3.98 -5.24
N VAL A 36 2.75 3.00 -4.42
CA VAL A 36 2.76 3.17 -2.96
C VAL A 36 3.76 4.27 -2.55
N GLN A 37 4.98 4.26 -3.09
CA GLN A 37 5.97 5.30 -2.81
C GLN A 37 5.44 6.69 -3.15
N ARG A 38 4.85 6.87 -4.34
CA ARG A 38 4.23 8.15 -4.73
C ARG A 38 3.09 8.56 -3.81
N LEU A 39 2.31 7.60 -3.30
CA LEU A 39 1.25 7.90 -2.34
C LEU A 39 1.84 8.41 -1.02
N GLU A 40 2.89 7.75 -0.52
CA GLU A 40 3.60 8.15 0.70
C GLU A 40 4.24 9.54 0.56
N GLU A 41 4.83 9.85 -0.60
CA GLU A 41 5.36 11.18 -0.94
C GLU A 41 4.26 12.26 -0.92
N ASN A 42 3.06 11.97 -1.45
CA ASN A 42 1.94 12.90 -1.41
C ASN A 42 1.38 13.12 0.00
N LEU A 43 1.56 12.15 0.90
CA LEU A 43 1.07 12.21 2.29
C LEU A 43 2.14 12.64 3.29
N ASP A 44 3.38 12.82 2.82
CA ASP A 44 4.58 13.07 3.62
C ASP A 44 4.75 12.09 4.79
N ARG A 45 4.32 10.83 4.60
CA ARG A 45 4.39 9.78 5.62
C ARG A 45 4.30 8.37 5.02
N PRO A 46 4.94 7.37 5.65
CA PRO A 46 4.74 5.98 5.29
C PRO A 46 3.32 5.51 5.62
N VAL A 47 2.74 4.66 4.78
CA VAL A 47 1.41 4.06 4.98
C VAL A 47 1.46 2.54 5.16
N PHE A 48 2.60 1.90 4.85
CA PHE A 48 2.84 0.48 5.13
C PHE A 48 4.14 0.27 5.91
N ALA A 49 4.12 -0.64 6.89
CA ALA A 49 5.32 -1.03 7.61
C ALA A 49 6.27 -1.84 6.72
N ARG A 50 7.58 -1.57 6.76
CA ARG A 50 8.61 -2.38 6.07
C ARG A 50 8.99 -3.60 6.92
N SER A 51 8.11 -4.59 7.06
CA SER A 51 8.45 -5.86 7.74
C SER A 51 8.43 -7.07 6.78
N LYS A 52 9.48 -7.89 6.86
CA LYS A 52 9.59 -9.22 6.25
C LYS A 52 8.74 -10.23 7.03
N ALA A 53 7.42 -10.20 6.92
CA ALA A 53 6.59 -11.39 7.21
C ALA A 53 5.11 -11.14 6.92
N THR A 54 4.59 -9.99 7.30
CA THR A 54 3.16 -9.64 7.13
C THR A 54 3.09 -8.13 7.32
N ARG A 55 2.55 -7.40 6.34
CA ARG A 55 2.34 -5.97 6.49
C ARG A 55 0.94 -5.76 7.02
N GLU A 56 0.85 -5.71 8.33
CA GLU A 56 -0.24 -5.01 9.00
C GLU A 56 -0.24 -3.56 8.49
N ILE A 57 -1.42 -3.01 8.18
CA ILE A 57 -1.60 -1.58 7.96
C ILE A 57 -0.98 -0.91 9.19
N MET A 58 -0.03 0.02 9.03
CA MET A 58 0.46 0.73 10.20
C MET A 58 -0.75 1.38 10.87
N PRO A 59 -1.02 1.09 12.15
CA PRO A 59 -2.09 1.77 12.85
C PRO A 59 -1.66 3.23 12.94
N SER A 60 -2.24 4.05 12.07
CA SER A 60 -2.30 5.49 12.29
C SER A 60 -2.98 5.64 13.64
N ASN A 61 -2.30 6.29 14.57
CA ASN A 61 -2.71 6.42 15.97
C ASN A 61 -3.94 7.36 16.13
N PHE A 62 -5.02 7.10 15.40
CA PHE A 62 -6.37 7.48 15.76
C PHE A 62 -7.02 6.24 16.37
N LYS A 63 -7.29 6.38 17.68
CA LYS A 63 -7.72 5.33 18.60
C LYS A 63 -8.83 4.44 18.03
N PHE A 64 -8.60 3.13 18.09
CA PHE A 64 -9.65 2.12 18.13
C PHE A 64 -10.20 2.01 19.57
N CYS A 65 -11.52 1.95 19.71
CA CYS A 65 -12.12 1.09 20.74
C CYS A 65 -12.18 -0.32 20.18
#